data_AF-A0A2H9MQT4-F1
#
_entry.id   AF-A0A2H9MQT4-F1
#
_cell.length_a   1.000
_cell.length_b   1.000
_cell.length_c   1.000
_cell.angle_alpha   90.00
_cell.angle_beta   90.00
_cell.angle_gamma   90.00
#
_symmetry.space_group_name_H-M   'P 1'
#
loop_
_entity.id
_entity.type
_entity.pdbx_description
1 polymer ?
#
loop_
_entity_poly.entity_id
_entity_poly.type
_entity_poly.pdbx_seq_one_letter_code
_entity_poly.pdbx_strand_id
1 'polypeptide(L)' 'LVQIKNSAGFVESLSWIAGDLEKNQSFSPAVSWIPSDSGTYTVTVFVWNSLTNPIALNPTVEFTVDVT' A
#
# COMPACT_ATOMS: atom_id res chain seq x y z
N LEU A 1 -3.84 1.71 2.86
CA LEU A 1 -3.89 1.47 1.41
C LEU A 1 -2.49 1.16 0.92
N VAL A 2 -2.32 0.13 0.11
CA VAL A 2 -1.06 -0.24 -0.54
C VAL A 2 -1.30 -0.17 -2.04
N GLN A 3 -0.49 0.63 -2.74
CA GLN A 3 -0.47 0.75 -4.19
C GLN A 3 0.81 0.13 -4.72
N ILE A 4 0.71 -0.68 -5.76
CA ILE A 4 1.86 -1.30 -6.42
C ILE A 4 1.83 -0.87 -7.89
N LYS A 5 2.92 -0.26 -8.34
CA LYS A 5 3.13 0.14 -9.74
C LYS A 5 4.25 -0.66 -10.37
N ASN A 6 4.05 -1.05 -11.63
CA ASN A 6 5.13 -1.62 -12.43
C ASN A 6 6.10 -0.53 -12.92
N SER A 7 7.17 -0.94 -13.60
CA SER A 7 8.22 -0.06 -14.11
C SER A 7 7.74 0.99 -15.13
N ALA A 8 6.61 0.75 -15.79
CA ALA A 8 5.97 1.72 -16.69
C ALA A 8 5.07 2.72 -15.95
N GLY A 9 4.96 2.62 -14.62
CA GLY A 9 4.15 3.49 -13.77
C GLY A 9 2.66 3.13 -13.71
N PHE A 10 2.24 2.04 -14.34
CA PHE A 10 0.86 1.56 -14.25
C PHE A 10 0.60 0.92 -12.90
N VAL A 11 -0.54 1.25 -12.30
CA VAL A 11 -1.01 0.61 -11.06
C VAL A 11 -1.48 -0.80 -11.41
N GLU A 12 -0.71 -1.80 -10.99
CA GLU A 12 -1.04 -3.21 -11.19
C GLU A 12 -1.88 -3.76 -10.03
N SER A 13 -1.69 -3.23 -8.82
CA SER A 13 -2.44 -3.66 -7.65
C SER A 13 -2.77 -2.52 -6.70
N LEU A 14 -3.96 -2.61 -6.12
CA LEU A 14 -4.47 -1.70 -5.10
C LEU A 14 -5.20 -2.50 -4.02
N SER A 15 -4.68 -2.45 -2.80
CA SER A 15 -5.22 -3.21 -1.66
C SER A 15 -5.38 -2.32 -0.44
N TRP A 16 -6.46 -2.50 0.32
CA TRP A 16 -6.65 -1.77 1.57
C TRP A 16 -7.30 -2.65 2.63
N ILE A 17 -6.94 -2.37 3.87
CA ILE A 17 -7.57 -2.91 5.06
C ILE A 17 -8.08 -1.72 5.85
N ALA A 18 -9.33 -1.80 6.29
CA ALA A 18 -9.97 -0.81 7.13
C ALA A 18 -10.22 -1.42 8.51
N GLY A 19 -10.15 -0.59 9.54
CA GLY A 19 -10.41 -0.98 10.91
C GLY A 19 -10.34 0.22 11.82
N ASP A 20 -10.96 0.10 12.98
CA ASP A 20 -10.90 1.10 14.04
C ASP A 20 -9.77 0.76 15.00
N LEU A 21 -9.06 1.78 15.46
CA LEU A 21 -8.00 1.67 16.46
C LEU A 21 -8.33 2.56 17.65
N GLU A 22 -8.39 1.97 18.83
CA GLU A 22 -8.46 2.75 20.06
C GLU A 22 -7.09 3.37 20.39
N LYS A 23 -7.10 4.35 21.28
CA LYS A 23 -5.87 5.00 21.74
C LYS A 23 -4.89 3.96 22.28
N ASN A 24 -3.63 4.05 21.84
CA ASN A 24 -2.53 3.15 22.21
C ASN A 24 -2.65 1.70 21.69
N GLN A 25 -3.60 1.39 20.80
CA GLN A 25 -3.58 0.12 20.09
C GLN A 25 -2.61 0.17 18.91
N SER A 26 -2.09 -1.01 18.56
CA SER A 26 -1.24 -1.23 17.40
C SER A 26 -1.95 -2.11 16.39
N PHE A 27 -1.67 -1.89 15.12
CA PHE A 27 -2.18 -2.69 14.03
C PHE A 27 -1.04 -3.10 13.10
N SER A 28 -0.95 -4.40 12.81
CA SER A 28 0.10 -4.97 11.95
C SER A 28 -0.54 -5.68 10.75
N PRO A 29 -1.11 -4.94 9.79
CA PRO A 29 -1.74 -5.52 8.61
C PRO A 29 -0.70 -6.09 7.65
N ALA A 30 -1.13 -7.09 6.86
CA ALA A 30 -0.38 -7.61 5.72
C ALA A 30 -1.30 -7.68 4.50
N VAL A 31 -0.73 -7.43 3.32
CA VAL A 31 -1.40 -7.63 2.04
C VAL A 31 -0.55 -8.56 1.18
N SER A 32 -1.21 -9.44 0.44
CA SER A 32 -0.54 -10.33 -0.53
C SER A 32 -0.85 -9.85 -1.95
N TRP A 33 0.13 -10.00 -2.84
CA TRP A 33 0.01 -9.70 -4.25
C TRP A 33 0.89 -10.66 -5.04
N ILE A 34 0.44 -11.04 -6.24
CA ILE A 34 1.17 -11.86 -7.18
C ILE A 34 1.45 -10.99 -8.42
N PRO A 35 2.73 -10.74 -8.74
CA PRO A 35 3.12 -10.01 -9.96
C PRO A 35 2.72 -10.78 -11.22
N SER A 36 2.29 -10.04 -12.24
CA SER A 36 1.95 -10.60 -13.55
C SER A 36 3.20 -11.01 -14.34
N ASP A 37 4.28 -10.24 -14.20
CA ASP A 37 5.55 -10.42 -14.92
C ASP A 37 6.74 -10.22 -13.97
N SER A 38 7.93 -10.64 -14.37
CA SER A 38 9.17 -10.27 -13.67
C SER A 38 9.53 -8.80 -13.92
N GLY A 39 10.18 -8.17 -12.94
CA GLY A 39 10.58 -6.77 -13.03
C GLY A 39 10.64 -6.05 -11.68
N THR A 40 10.92 -4.74 -11.75
CA THR A 40 10.94 -3.85 -10.59
C THR A 40 9.59 -3.18 -10.40
N TYR A 41 9.12 -3.19 -9.16
CA TYR A 41 7.86 -2.63 -8.74
C TYR A 41 8.06 -1.56 -7.67
N THR A 42 7.34 -0.45 -7.79
CA THR A 42 7.26 0.57 -6.74
C THR A 42 6.05 0.30 -5.87
N VAL A 43 6.28 0.07 -4.58
CA VAL A 43 5.24 -0.11 -3.56
C VAL A 43 5.14 1.16 -2.74
N THR A 44 3.93 1.74 -2.69
CA THR A 44 3.63 2.92 -1.86
C THR A 44 2.53 2.58 -0.85
N VAL A 45 2.82 2.81 0.43
CA VAL A 45 1.90 2.57 1.56
C VAL A 45 1.37 3.90 2.09
N PHE A 46 0.05 3.98 2.19
CA PHE A 46 -0.69 5.14 2.69
C PHE A 46 -1.53 4.77 3.91
N VAL A 47 -1.52 5.65 4.92
CA VAL A 47 -2.45 5.59 6.06
C VAL A 47 -3.35 6.81 5.98
N TRP A 48 -4.65 6.58 5.74
CA TRP A 48 -5.66 7.62 5.57
C TRP A 48 -6.78 7.46 6.59
N ASN A 49 -7.51 8.55 6.86
CA ASN A 49 -8.73 8.51 7.66
C ASN A 49 -9.78 7.58 7.02
N SER A 50 -10.14 7.81 5.75
CA SER A 50 -10.96 6.88 4.97
C SER A 50 -10.80 7.13 3.47
N LEU A 51 -11.38 6.26 2.64
CA LEU A 51 -11.39 6.46 1.18
C LEU A 51 -12.28 7.64 0.75
N THR A 52 -13.31 7.96 1.53
CA THR A 52 -14.22 9.10 1.26
C THR A 52 -13.74 10.39 1.92
N ASN A 53 -12.78 10.31 2.85
CA ASN A 53 -12.10 11.44 3.47
C ASN A 53 -10.58 11.20 3.48
N PRO A 54 -9.88 11.43 2.35
CA PRO A 54 -8.49 11.02 2.13
C PRO A 54 -7.48 11.96 2.81
N ILE A 55 -7.64 12.17 4.12
CA ILE A 55 -6.66 12.89 4.95
C ILE A 55 -5.58 11.89 5.36
N ALA A 56 -4.32 12.19 5.01
CA ALA A 56 -3.18 11.40 5.43
C ALA A 56 -2.96 11.52 6.95
N LEU A 57 -2.92 10.37 7.63
CA LEU A 57 -2.65 10.29 9.06
C LEU A 57 -1.16 10.07 9.35
N ASN A 58 -0.41 9.58 8.37
CA ASN A 58 1.04 9.36 8.46
C ASN A 58 1.72 9.69 7.12
N PRO A 59 3.03 10.00 7.12
CA PRO A 59 3.81 10.06 5.90
C PRO A 59 3.72 8.75 5.11
N THR A 60 3.75 8.85 3.79
CA THR A 60 3.81 7.68 2.91
C THR A 60 5.16 6.99 3.03
N VAL A 61 5.12 5.66 2.99
CA VAL A 61 6.32 4.82 2.87
C VAL A 61 6.39 4.32 1.44
N GLU A 62 7.55 4.46 0.81
CA GLU A 62 7.79 4.00 -0.55
C GLU A 62 9.06 3.16 -0.61
N PHE A 63 9.01 2.05 -1.33
CA PHE A 63 10.15 1.17 -1.57
C PHE A 63 9.97 0.37 -2.86
N THR A 64 11.06 -0.22 -3.33
CA THR A 64 11.06 -1.07 -4.54
C THR A 64 11.16 -2.55 -4.19
N VAL A 65 10.53 -3.38 -5.01
CA VAL A 65 10.62 -4.84 -4.95
C VAL A 65 11.00 -5.35 -6.33
N ASP A 66 12.03 -6.21 -6.40
CA ASP A 66 12.46 -6.88 -7.62
C ASP A 66 11.94 -8.32 -7.64
N VAL A 67 11.24 -8.66 -8.71
CA VAL A 67 10.66 -9.98 -8.96
C VAL A 67 11.41 -10.61 -10.13
N THR A 68 11.91 -11.84 -9.94
CA THR A 68 12.69 -12.59 -10.94
C THR A 68 11.97 -13.82 -11.43
#